data_AF-A0A089NXV8-F1
#
_entry.id   AF-A0A089NXV8-F1
#
_cell.length_a   1.000
_cell.length_b   1.000
_cell.length_c   1.000
_cell.angle_alpha   90.00
_cell.angle_beta   90.00
_cell.angle_gamma   90.00
#
_symmetry.space_group_name_H-M   'P 1'
#
loop_
_entity.id
_entity.type
_entity.pdbx_description
1 polymer ?
#
loop_
_entity_poly.entity_id
_entity_poly.type
_entity_poly.pdbx_seq_one_letter_code
_entity_poly.pdbx_strand_id
1 'polypeptide(L)'
;MARETEIPSDAVTCLACGWVSYSVTREHAEEHVARHNARRAIDPEAARHWPRPMSVREYACRGCGGWGPYRPARQGDCPLGATLNAVVVDE
;
A
#
# COMPACT_ATOMS: atom_id res chain seq x y z
N MET A 1 8.62 -27.75 8.55
CA MET A 1 7.18 -27.62 8.23
C MET A 1 6.88 -26.13 8.22
N ALA A 2 6.70 -25.53 7.04
CA ALA A 2 6.34 -24.11 6.96
C ALA A 2 4.93 -23.97 7.52
N ARG A 3 4.74 -23.12 8.53
CA ARG A 3 3.40 -22.77 9.01
C ARG A 3 2.68 -22.10 7.84
N GLU A 4 1.58 -22.68 7.39
CA GLU A 4 0.64 -22.00 6.50
C GLU A 4 0.28 -20.69 7.19
N THR A 5 0.81 -19.60 6.67
CA THR A 5 0.47 -18.28 7.17
C THR A 5 -0.78 -17.91 6.40
N GLU A 6 -1.93 -17.85 7.09
CA GLU A 6 -3.18 -17.38 6.49
C GLU A 6 -2.93 -16.07 5.76
N ILE A 7 -3.41 -16.00 4.52
CA ILE A 7 -3.28 -14.80 3.72
C ILE A 7 -4.23 -13.78 4.33
N PRO A 8 -3.75 -12.58 4.68
CA PRO A 8 -4.62 -11.52 5.18
C PRO A 8 -5.78 -11.29 4.21
N SER A 9 -7.00 -11.11 4.73
CA SER A 9 -8.20 -10.95 3.90
C SER A 9 -8.19 -9.65 3.09
N ASP A 10 -7.39 -8.67 3.51
CA ASP A 10 -7.13 -7.41 2.83
C ASP A 10 -5.96 -7.51 1.84
N ALA A 11 -5.28 -8.65 1.72
CA ALA A 11 -4.22 -8.81 0.72
C ALA A 11 -4.81 -8.95 -0.69
N VAL A 12 -4.29 -8.16 -1.61
CA VAL A 12 -4.71 -8.11 -3.01
C VAL A 12 -3.53 -8.25 -3.96
N THR A 13 -3.77 -8.88 -5.10
CA THR A 13 -2.80 -9.08 -6.18
C THR A 13 -3.22 -8.26 -7.40
N CYS A 14 -2.31 -7.41 -7.89
CA CYS A 14 -2.53 -6.62 -9.09
C CYS A 14 -2.59 -7.54 -10.32
N LEU A 15 -3.68 -7.45 -11.10
CA LEU A 15 -3.85 -8.27 -12.30
C LEU A 15 -2.95 -7.83 -13.46
N ALA A 16 -2.47 -6.59 -13.43
CA ALA A 16 -1.59 -6.06 -14.48
C ALA A 16 -0.12 -6.50 -14.33
N CYS A 17 0.37 -6.70 -13.09
CA CYS A 17 1.78 -6.97 -12.85
C CYS A 17 2.10 -8.05 -11.80
N GLY A 18 1.09 -8.64 -11.16
CA GLY A 18 1.28 -9.68 -10.15
C GLY A 18 1.77 -9.19 -8.79
N TRP A 19 1.98 -7.88 -8.62
CA TRP A 19 2.43 -7.32 -7.34
C TRP A 19 1.37 -7.49 -6.26
N VAL A 20 1.80 -7.92 -5.06
CA VAL A 20 0.93 -8.11 -3.90
C VAL A 20 1.01 -6.92 -2.97
N SER A 21 -0.14 -6.51 -2.46
CA SER A 21 -0.32 -5.33 -1.62
C SER A 21 -1.44 -5.59 -0.61
N TYR A 22 -1.64 -4.72 0.37
CA TYR A 22 -2.86 -4.72 1.18
C TYR A 22 -3.79 -3.60 0.71
N SER A 23 -5.09 -3.89 0.65
CA SER A 23 -6.12 -2.96 0.22
C SER A 23 -6.48 -1.99 1.35
N VAL A 24 -6.63 -0.72 1.02
CA VAL A 24 -7.21 0.31 1.89
C VAL A 24 -8.27 1.09 1.13
N THR A 25 -9.20 1.71 1.86
CA THR A 25 -10.15 2.64 1.26
C THR A 25 -9.45 3.94 0.86
N ARG A 26 -10.08 4.68 -0.06
CA ARG A 26 -9.61 6.01 -0.44
C ARG A 26 -9.61 6.98 0.75
N GLU A 27 -10.65 6.94 1.58
CA GLU A 27 -10.77 7.74 2.79
C GLU A 27 -9.58 7.51 3.73
N HIS A 28 -9.23 6.24 4.01
CA HIS A 28 -8.08 5.91 4.84
C HIS A 28 -6.77 6.45 4.26
N ALA A 29 -6.58 6.36 2.94
CA ALA A 29 -5.40 6.91 2.27
C ALA A 29 -5.33 8.44 2.40
N GLU A 30 -6.46 9.13 2.22
CA GLU A 30 -6.57 10.59 2.35
C GLU A 30 -6.30 11.06 3.78
N GLU A 31 -6.86 10.38 4.79
CA GLU A 31 -6.59 10.65 6.21
C GLU A 31 -5.11 10.46 6.57
N HIS A 32 -4.50 9.38 6.09
CA HIS A 32 -3.08 9.15 6.34
C HIS A 32 -2.20 10.22 5.67
N VAL A 33 -2.50 10.58 4.42
CA VAL A 33 -1.80 11.66 3.70
C VAL A 33 -1.92 12.98 4.46
N ALA A 34 -3.11 13.32 4.94
CA ALA A 34 -3.35 14.53 5.72
C ALA A 34 -2.53 14.53 7.03
N ARG A 35 -2.57 13.43 7.79
CA ARG A 35 -1.78 13.28 9.02
C ARG A 35 -0.27 13.35 8.77
N HIS A 36 0.21 12.68 7.73
CA HIS A 36 1.62 12.68 7.37
C HIS A 36 2.09 14.10 6.99
N ASN A 37 1.32 14.80 6.16
CA ASN A 37 1.64 16.16 5.73
C ASN A 37 1.55 17.17 6.87
N ALA A 38 0.58 17.03 7.78
CA ALA A 38 0.49 17.84 8.99
C ALA A 38 1.72 17.67 9.87
N ARG A 39 2.16 16.43 10.12
CA ARG A 39 3.41 16.15 10.84
C ARG A 39 4.62 16.78 10.15
N ARG A 40 4.74 16.58 8.83
CA ARG A 40 5.83 17.15 8.03
C ARG A 40 5.90 18.67 8.14
N ALA A 41 4.76 19.35 8.26
CA ALA A 41 4.71 20.81 8.34
C ALA A 41 5.23 21.36 9.69
N ILE A 42 5.17 20.58 10.76
CA ILE A 42 5.54 21.02 12.12
C ILE A 42 6.87 20.43 12.62
N ASP A 43 7.36 19.36 11.99
CA ASP A 43 8.57 18.62 12.37
C ASP A 43 9.66 18.80 11.27
N PRO A 44 10.69 19.64 11.51
CA PRO A 44 11.78 19.85 10.56
C PRO A 44 12.59 18.58 10.24
N GLU A 45 12.67 17.63 11.16
CA GLU A 45 13.36 16.35 10.95
C GLU A 45 12.53 15.47 10.00
N ALA A 46 11.21 15.42 10.20
CA ALA A 46 10.30 14.76 9.25
C ALA A 46 10.38 15.40 7.86
N ALA A 47 10.47 16.73 7.76
CA ALA A 47 10.66 17.42 6.49
C ALA A 47 12.00 17.09 5.82
N ARG A 48 13.06 16.78 6.58
CA ARG A 48 14.35 16.34 6.04
C ARG A 48 14.28 14.92 5.46
N HIS A 49 13.62 14.00 6.15
CA HIS A 49 13.47 12.61 5.69
C HIS A 49 12.40 12.45 4.60
N TRP A 50 11.37 13.29 4.60
CA TRP A 50 10.30 13.36 3.59
C TRP A 50 10.21 14.77 3.01
N PRO A 51 11.13 15.14 2.10
CA PRO A 51 11.25 16.51 1.59
C PRO A 51 10.06 16.96 0.76
N ARG A 52 9.23 16.04 0.26
CA ARG A 52 8.02 16.36 -0.52
C ARG A 52 6.76 15.98 0.25
N PRO A 53 5.68 16.75 0.14
CA PRO A 53 4.38 16.33 0.64
C PRO A 53 4.00 14.97 0.06
N MET A 54 3.43 14.12 0.89
CA MET A 54 2.81 12.88 0.45
C MET A 54 1.54 13.20 -0.34
N SER A 55 1.22 12.33 -1.29
CA SER A 55 -0.05 12.39 -2.02
C SER A 55 -0.69 11.00 -2.06
N VAL A 56 -1.99 10.95 -2.32
CA VAL A 56 -2.73 9.69 -2.47
C VAL A 56 -2.11 8.82 -3.57
N ARG A 57 -1.41 9.40 -4.55
CA ARG A 57 -0.71 8.67 -5.62
C ARG A 57 0.32 7.65 -5.12
N GLU A 58 0.84 7.81 -3.90
CA GLU A 58 1.73 6.83 -3.25
C GLU A 58 1.02 5.49 -2.95
N TYR A 59 -0.30 5.43 -3.06
CA TYR A 59 -1.14 4.24 -2.93
C TYR A 59 -1.49 3.60 -4.28
N ALA A 60 -0.89 4.03 -5.38
CA ALA A 60 -0.91 3.26 -6.61
C ALA A 60 -0.02 2.01 -6.47
N CYS A 61 -0.25 0.99 -7.30
CA CYS A 61 0.55 -0.23 -7.31
C CYS A 61 2.04 0.10 -7.43
N ARG A 62 2.87 -0.36 -6.48
CA ARG A 62 4.33 -0.16 -6.52
C ARG A 62 5.01 -0.82 -7.73
N GLY A 63 4.41 -1.89 -8.27
CA GLY A 63 4.94 -2.61 -9.43
C GLY A 63 4.74 -1.85 -10.74
N CYS A 64 3.49 -1.49 -11.08
CA CYS A 64 3.15 -0.88 -12.37
C CYS A 64 2.76 0.61 -12.32
N GLY A 65 2.59 1.20 -11.14
CA GLY A 65 2.13 2.58 -10.96
C GLY A 65 0.64 2.81 -11.30
N GLY A 66 -0.10 1.76 -11.65
CA GLY A 66 -1.54 1.81 -11.91
C GLY A 66 -2.38 1.72 -10.64
N TRP A 67 -3.69 1.94 -10.76
CA TRP A 67 -4.67 1.79 -9.66
C TRP A 67 -5.38 0.43 -9.68
N GLY A 68 -4.83 -0.57 -10.36
CA GLY A 68 -5.48 -1.87 -10.55
C GLY A 68 -5.67 -2.21 -12.03
N PRO A 69 -6.51 -3.21 -12.36
CA PRO A 69 -7.45 -3.90 -11.46
C PRO A 69 -6.77 -4.88 -10.49
N TYR A 70 -7.43 -5.16 -9.36
CA TYR A 70 -6.94 -6.06 -8.30
C TYR A 70 -7.89 -7.23 -8.07
N ARG A 71 -7.36 -8.33 -7.51
CA ARG A 71 -8.14 -9.46 -6.99
C ARG A 71 -7.65 -9.84 -5.58
N PRO A 72 -8.43 -10.59 -4.79
CA PRO A 72 -7.90 -11.18 -3.55
C PRO A 72 -6.63 -12.00 -3.82
N ALA A 73 -5.65 -11.86 -2.93
CA ALA A 73 -4.42 -12.63 -2.98
C ALA A 73 -4.68 -14.11 -2.68
N ARG A 74 -3.84 -14.97 -3.26
CA ARG A 74 -3.90 -16.43 -3.13
C ARG A 74 -2.54 -16.99 -2.72
N GLN A 75 -2.53 -18.22 -2.23
CA GLN A 75 -1.31 -18.85 -1.76
C GLN A 75 -0.32 -18.97 -2.92
N GLY A 76 0.91 -18.52 -2.70
CA GLY A 76 1.94 -18.46 -3.74
C GLY A 76 1.99 -17.16 -4.54
N ASP A 77 1.03 -16.24 -4.40
CA ASP A 77 1.14 -14.90 -5.02
C ASP A 77 2.29 -14.09 -4.41
N CYS A 78 2.48 -14.20 -3.09
CA CYS A 78 3.48 -13.45 -2.34
C CYS A 78 4.52 -14.39 -1.71
N PRO A 79 5.82 -14.13 -1.89
CA PRO A 79 6.87 -14.81 -1.14
C PRO A 79 6.69 -14.62 0.38
N LEU A 80 7.05 -15.64 1.16
CA LEU A 80 7.05 -15.55 2.61
C LEU A 80 8.07 -14.52 3.09
N GLY A 81 7.68 -13.69 4.07
CA GLY A 81 8.52 -12.66 4.65
C GLY A 81 8.59 -11.34 3.86
N ALA A 82 7.87 -11.23 2.74
CA ALA A 82 7.79 -9.98 2.01
C ALA A 82 6.98 -8.92 2.79
N THR A 83 7.44 -7.66 2.74
CA THR A 83 6.66 -6.52 3.22
C THR A 83 5.73 -6.03 2.13
N LEU A 84 4.44 -5.94 2.45
CA LEU A 84 3.42 -5.45 1.54
C LEU A 84 3.33 -3.92 1.63
N ASN A 85 2.93 -3.28 0.53
CA ASN A 85 2.55 -1.86 0.49
C ASN A 85 1.02 -1.71 0.48
N ALA A 86 0.53 -0.55 0.92
CA ALA A 86 -0.88 -0.19 0.78
C ALA A 86 -1.20 0.10 -0.69
N VAL A 87 -2.40 -0.25 -1.12
CA VAL A 87 -3.01 0.26 -2.35
C VAL A 87 -4.45 0.67 -2.12
N VAL A 88 -4.88 1.75 -2.77
CA VAL A 88 -6.32 2.05 -2.86
C VAL A 88 -6.92 1.09 -3.88
N VAL A 89 -7.93 0.36 -3.45
CA VAL A 89 -8.81 -0.44 -4.30
C VAL A 89 -10.14 0.28 -4.27
N ASP A 90 -10.62 0.75 -5.42
CA ASP A 90 -11.96 1.36 -5.49
C ASP A 90 -13.01 0.31 -5.06
N GLU A 91 -13.98 0.72 -4.24
CA GLU A 91 -15.16 -0.09 -3.93
C GLU A 91 -16.08 -0.26 -5.15
#